data_AF-A0A4P9UIP1-F1
#
_entry.id   AF-A0A4P9UIP1-F1
#
_cell.length_a   1.000
_cell.length_b   1.000
_cell.length_c   1.000
_cell.angle_alpha   90.00
_cell.angle_beta   90.00
_cell.angle_gamma   90.00
#
_symmetry.space_group_name_H-M   'P 1'
#
loop_
_entity.id
_entity.type
_entity.pdbx_description
1 polymer ?
#
loop_
_entity_poly.entity_id
_entity_poly.type
_entity_poly.pdbx_seq_one_letter_code
_entity_poly.pdbx_strand_id
1 'polypeptide(L)'
;MLAATHAAFSTALYLGGAAVFEYPTEPIAWGLAILFSFMPDIDIPTSRVGRPLFFISVPIEKRFGHRTVTHSLIGVGVLAALASPLYLVWPMGFWAILGGYWSHIQIDMANIRGVDLFWPSPLRVVMPGKVKYRLEVGSKAEMIVLCAMLVFCVGLYPMSNLGLRGGLHQILKDFDIAYSEFVKVQGLTWHTLELKAIDNLTLEHIECACPVLGAWQKGLIVDYQGQARSVGKSQLHHNLYPVDAVLIQGEPLRVISQRVDMKGRSLRWLVENLQANHAYYLLGELHIDADKVVDVTQLEAYHPVSWSGAKVKLHYAKAGDLADYLNLTAIRGELVVQFWLRPGDAMVDLKFSGSDAGNRIPGILQNF
;
A
#
# COMPACT_ATOMS: atom_id res chain seq x y z
N MET A 1 14.01 19.44 29.87
CA MET A 1 12.67 20.06 29.87
C MET A 1 11.75 19.29 30.82
N LEU A 2 10.44 19.52 30.85
CA LEU A 2 9.52 18.59 31.52
C LEU A 2 9.55 17.23 30.81
N ALA A 3 9.44 16.14 31.58
CA ALA A 3 9.40 14.79 31.03
C ALA A 3 8.26 14.61 30.00
N ALA A 4 7.10 15.21 30.24
CA ALA A 4 5.97 15.17 29.29
C ALA A 4 6.33 15.80 27.93
N THR A 5 7.12 16.89 27.92
CA THR A 5 7.59 17.55 26.70
C THR A 5 8.51 16.63 25.90
N HIS A 6 9.41 15.91 26.56
CA HIS A 6 10.27 14.91 25.90
C HIS A 6 9.45 13.75 25.30
N ALA A 7 8.49 13.21 26.04
CA ALA A 7 7.62 12.14 25.56
C ALA A 7 6.78 12.56 24.35
N ALA A 8 6.21 13.77 24.39
CA ALA A 8 5.44 14.34 23.30
C ALA A 8 6.32 14.59 22.06
N PHE A 9 7.56 15.06 22.25
CA PHE A 9 8.49 15.28 21.13
C PHE A 9 8.93 13.98 20.48
N SER A 10 9.28 12.98 21.29
CA SER A 10 9.64 11.65 20.81
C SER A 10 8.49 11.03 20.03
N THR A 11 7.26 11.20 20.50
CA THR A 11 6.06 10.73 19.80
C THR A 11 5.89 11.45 18.47
N ALA A 12 6.00 12.78 18.45
CA ALA A 12 5.87 13.57 17.23
C ALA A 12 6.92 13.17 16.17
N LEU A 13 8.18 12.96 16.59
CA LEU A 13 9.24 12.52 15.67
C LEU A 13 9.05 11.07 15.20
N TYR A 14 8.61 10.16 16.06
CA TYR A 14 8.33 8.78 15.67
C TYR A 14 7.17 8.72 14.66
N LEU A 15 6.01 9.30 15.00
CA LEU A 15 4.85 9.30 14.10
C LEU A 15 5.11 10.09 12.81
N GLY A 16 5.81 11.22 12.90
CA GLY A 16 6.19 12.02 11.74
C GLY A 16 7.18 11.27 10.83
N GLY A 17 8.15 10.55 11.42
CA GLY A 17 9.05 9.67 10.69
C GLY A 17 8.29 8.55 9.99
N ALA A 18 7.34 7.89 10.67
CA ALA A 18 6.51 6.85 10.08
C ALA A 18 5.67 7.39 8.92
N ALA A 19 5.10 8.59 9.04
CA ALA A 19 4.37 9.23 7.96
C ALA A 19 5.26 9.53 6.74
N VAL A 20 6.45 10.08 6.94
CA VAL A 20 7.35 10.51 5.84
C VAL A 20 8.08 9.35 5.18
N PHE A 21 8.57 8.39 5.98
CA PHE A 21 9.38 7.27 5.51
C PHE A 21 8.58 5.97 5.33
N GLU A 22 7.28 5.98 5.65
CA GLU A 22 6.31 4.90 5.40
C GLU A 22 6.70 3.55 6.05
N TYR A 23 7.36 3.60 7.21
CA TYR A 23 7.62 2.39 8.02
C TYR A 23 6.43 2.09 8.94
N PRO A 24 6.21 0.82 9.32
CA PRO A 24 5.06 0.43 10.13
C PRO A 24 5.11 1.02 11.55
N THR A 25 3.97 1.54 11.99
CA THR A 25 3.73 2.12 13.31
C THR A 25 3.53 1.04 14.37
N GLU A 26 4.60 0.32 14.75
CA GLU A 26 4.46 -0.71 15.79
C GLU A 26 4.33 -0.09 17.19
N PRO A 27 3.34 -0.49 18.01
CA PRO A 27 3.14 0.06 19.35
C PRO A 27 4.34 -0.14 20.30
N ILE A 28 5.06 -1.27 20.16
CA ILE A 28 6.20 -1.59 21.02
C ILE A 28 7.37 -0.64 20.71
N ALA A 29 7.68 -0.44 19.43
CA ALA A 29 8.74 0.49 19.03
C ALA A 29 8.39 1.94 19.39
N TRP A 30 7.13 2.35 19.23
CA TRP A 30 6.68 3.66 19.69
C TRP A 30 6.89 3.83 21.21
N GLY A 31 6.51 2.82 22.01
CA GLY A 31 6.75 2.80 23.45
C GLY A 31 8.23 2.88 23.81
N LEU A 32 9.09 2.17 23.06
CA LEU A 32 10.55 2.25 23.24
C LEU A 32 11.09 3.65 22.94
N ALA A 33 10.62 4.31 21.88
CA ALA A 33 11.03 5.69 21.58
C ALA A 33 10.72 6.63 22.75
N ILE A 34 9.50 6.55 23.30
CA ILE A 34 9.12 7.34 24.48
C ILE A 34 10.01 6.98 25.68
N LEU A 35 10.21 5.70 25.97
CA LEU A 35 11.01 5.26 27.12
C LEU A 35 12.45 5.77 27.05
N PHE A 36 13.09 5.63 25.88
CA PHE A 36 14.47 6.05 25.69
C PHE A 36 14.62 7.57 25.53
N SER A 37 13.53 8.29 25.27
CA SER A 37 13.51 9.76 25.39
C SER A 37 13.73 10.25 26.83
N PHE A 38 13.65 9.40 27.86
CA PHE A 38 13.97 9.80 29.23
C PHE A 38 15.39 9.39 29.66
N MET A 39 16.07 8.58 28.85
CA MET A 39 17.35 7.99 29.24
C MET A 39 18.50 9.01 29.39
N PRO A 40 18.61 10.09 28.58
CA PRO A 40 19.66 11.10 28.79
C PRO A 40 19.66 11.73 30.19
N ASP A 41 18.48 11.93 30.78
CA ASP A 41 18.24 12.50 32.12
C ASP A 41 18.58 11.55 33.28
N ILE A 42 19.18 10.38 32.99
CA ILE A 42 19.75 9.49 34.02
C ILE A 42 20.87 10.17 34.81
N ASP A 43 21.45 11.25 34.28
CA ASP A 43 22.47 12.06 34.93
C ASP A 43 21.92 12.97 36.06
N ILE A 44 20.59 13.08 36.24
CA ILE A 44 19.96 13.89 37.30
C ILE A 44 19.53 13.00 38.48
N PRO A 45 20.18 13.04 39.65
CA PRO A 45 19.83 12.19 40.80
C PRO A 45 18.47 12.49 41.42
N THR A 46 17.92 13.67 41.17
CA THR A 46 16.60 14.09 41.68
C THR A 46 15.45 13.75 40.73
N SER A 47 15.74 13.35 39.48
CA SER A 47 14.71 13.03 38.48
C SER A 47 14.04 11.67 38.77
N ARG A 48 12.86 11.44 38.18
CA ARG A 48 12.15 10.16 38.31
C ARG A 48 12.95 8.96 37.78
N VAL A 49 13.84 9.20 36.80
CA VAL A 49 14.68 8.17 36.18
C VAL A 49 16.02 8.03 36.91
N GLY A 50 16.68 9.13 37.25
CA GLY A 50 18.00 9.10 37.88
C GLY A 50 18.00 8.84 39.39
N ARG A 51 16.86 9.08 40.09
CA ARG A 51 16.71 8.80 41.53
C ARG A 51 16.84 7.32 41.91
N PRO A 52 16.17 6.36 41.23
CA PRO A 52 16.39 4.94 41.52
C PRO A 52 17.81 4.48 41.13
N LEU A 53 18.44 5.17 40.17
CA LEU A 53 19.78 4.88 39.67
C LEU A 53 20.84 5.78 40.30
N PHE A 54 20.69 6.10 41.60
CA PHE A 54 21.57 7.01 42.34
C PHE A 54 23.06 6.65 42.25
N PHE A 55 23.37 5.35 42.14
CA PHE A 55 24.73 4.82 42.01
C PHE A 55 25.38 5.17 40.66
N ILE A 56 24.59 5.50 39.64
CA ILE A 56 25.06 5.98 38.33
C ILE A 56 24.92 7.51 38.26
N SER A 57 23.75 8.04 38.63
CA SER A 57 23.42 9.45 38.45
C SER A 57 24.30 10.38 39.28
N VAL A 58 24.54 10.08 40.57
CA VAL A 58 25.36 10.91 41.47
C VAL A 58 26.81 11.04 41.01
N PRO A 59 27.55 9.96 40.68
CA PRO A 59 28.93 10.10 40.22
C PRO A 59 29.03 10.79 38.85
N ILE A 60 28.08 10.58 37.94
CA ILE A 60 28.06 11.29 36.65
C ILE A 60 27.83 12.79 36.86
N GLU A 61 26.81 13.17 37.64
CA GLU A 61 26.50 14.57 37.92
C GLU A 61 27.68 15.27 38.60
N LYS A 62 28.31 14.62 39.60
CA LYS A 62 29.45 15.21 40.33
C LYS A 62 30.69 15.37 39.46
N ARG A 63 30.93 14.46 38.52
CA ARG A 63 32.17 14.45 37.71
C ARG A 63 32.06 15.29 36.45
N PHE A 64 30.90 15.26 35.79
CA PHE A 64 30.72 15.88 34.48
C PHE A 64 29.62 16.94 34.47
N GLY A 65 28.67 16.90 35.42
CA GLY A 65 27.51 17.80 35.45
C GLY A 65 26.40 17.36 34.49
N HIS A 66 25.20 17.90 34.69
CA HIS A 66 24.04 17.60 33.86
C HIS A 66 24.17 18.20 32.44
N ARG A 67 23.65 17.50 31.42
CA ARG A 67 23.66 17.88 29.98
C ARG A 67 25.01 17.85 29.29
N THR A 68 25.90 17.01 29.82
CA THR A 68 27.25 16.81 29.27
C THR A 68 27.34 15.45 28.57
N VAL A 69 27.95 14.45 29.19
CA VAL A 69 28.26 13.14 28.59
C VAL A 69 27.01 12.45 28.04
N THR A 70 25.91 12.41 28.81
CA THR A 70 24.65 11.75 28.40
C THR A 70 23.87 12.55 27.35
N HIS A 71 24.26 13.78 27.04
CA HIS A 71 23.61 14.62 26.03
C HIS A 71 24.54 14.92 24.85
N SER A 72 25.62 14.14 24.72
CA SER A 72 26.65 14.27 23.70
C SER A 72 26.49 13.22 22.60
N LEU A 73 27.12 13.47 21.45
CA LEU A 73 27.24 12.46 20.38
C LEU A 73 27.96 11.20 20.85
N ILE A 74 28.86 11.31 21.82
CA ILE A 74 29.51 10.14 22.45
C ILE A 74 28.47 9.31 23.22
N GLY A 75 27.58 9.96 23.98
CA GLY A 75 26.47 9.29 24.66
C GLY A 75 25.56 8.53 23.70
N VAL A 76 25.19 9.16 22.58
CA VAL A 76 24.44 8.53 21.49
C VAL A 76 25.21 7.33 20.91
N GLY A 77 26.50 7.48 20.65
CA GLY A 77 27.36 6.43 20.12
C GLY A 77 27.50 5.22 21.05
N VAL A 78 27.63 5.46 22.36
CA VAL A 78 27.64 4.38 23.38
C VAL A 78 26.32 3.63 23.37
N LEU A 79 25.18 4.34 23.35
CA LEU A 79 23.88 3.69 23.26
C LEU A 79 23.74 2.90 21.95
N ALA A 80 24.18 3.45 20.82
CA ALA A 80 24.16 2.77 19.53
C ALA A 80 25.01 1.50 19.52
N ALA A 81 26.20 1.53 20.14
CA ALA A 81 27.04 0.35 20.27
C ALA A 81 26.37 -0.73 21.14
N LEU A 82 25.79 -0.36 22.28
CA LEU A 82 25.07 -1.28 23.17
C LEU A 82 23.81 -1.87 22.52
N ALA A 83 23.08 -1.05 21.74
CA ALA A 83 21.89 -1.48 21.02
C ALA A 83 22.20 -2.19 19.69
N SER A 84 23.45 -2.17 19.21
CA SER A 84 23.81 -2.70 17.88
C SER A 84 23.40 -4.16 17.62
N PRO A 85 23.41 -5.10 18.59
CA PRO A 85 22.92 -6.46 18.33
C PRO A 85 21.42 -6.49 18.01
N LEU A 86 20.64 -5.55 18.57
CA LEU A 86 19.22 -5.44 18.31
C LEU A 86 18.95 -5.08 16.84
N TYR A 87 19.83 -4.31 16.20
CA TYR A 87 19.67 -3.95 14.79
C TYR A 87 19.61 -5.19 13.88
N LEU A 88 20.33 -6.27 14.21
CA LEU A 88 20.36 -7.49 13.41
C LEU A 88 19.06 -8.31 13.50
N VAL A 89 18.36 -8.21 14.63
CA VAL A 89 17.14 -9.01 14.89
C VAL A 89 15.88 -8.18 14.66
N TRP A 90 15.89 -6.92 15.08
CA TRP A 90 14.77 -5.99 14.99
C TRP A 90 15.27 -4.56 14.72
N PRO A 91 15.57 -4.23 13.44
CA PRO A 91 16.07 -2.91 13.06
C PRO A 91 15.21 -1.75 13.53
N MET A 92 13.89 -1.95 13.57
CA MET A 92 12.95 -0.90 13.93
C MET A 92 13.00 -0.55 15.41
N GLY A 93 13.15 -1.55 16.29
CA GLY A 93 13.41 -1.35 17.71
C GLY A 93 14.73 -0.61 17.98
N PHE A 94 15.79 -0.93 17.23
CA PHE A 94 17.06 -0.20 17.30
C PHE A 94 16.91 1.29 16.96
N TRP A 95 16.23 1.60 15.84
CA TRP A 95 16.00 2.99 15.43
C TRP A 95 15.06 3.72 16.36
N ALA A 96 14.07 3.05 16.95
CA ALA A 96 13.20 3.65 17.96
C ALA A 96 13.97 4.06 19.22
N ILE A 97 14.87 3.22 19.71
CA ILE A 97 15.75 3.51 20.86
C ILE A 97 16.62 4.74 20.57
N LEU A 98 17.32 4.74 19.43
CA LEU A 98 18.19 5.85 19.06
C LEU A 98 17.41 7.14 18.78
N GLY A 99 16.28 7.02 18.08
CA GLY A 99 15.38 8.13 17.77
C GLY A 99 14.82 8.76 19.04
N GLY A 100 14.40 7.94 20.02
CA GLY A 100 13.96 8.39 21.32
C GLY A 100 15.04 9.18 22.07
N TYR A 101 16.24 8.60 22.21
CA TYR A 101 17.36 9.27 22.87
C TYR A 101 17.77 10.58 22.15
N TRP A 102 17.84 10.55 20.82
CA TRP A 102 18.18 11.71 20.00
C TRP A 102 17.11 12.81 20.08
N SER A 103 15.83 12.45 20.17
CA SER A 103 14.72 13.41 20.32
C SER A 103 14.87 14.23 21.59
N HIS A 104 15.30 13.61 22.69
CA HIS A 104 15.53 14.30 23.94
C HIS A 104 16.60 15.37 23.80
N ILE A 105 17.76 15.02 23.23
CA ILE A 105 18.88 15.95 23.04
C ILE A 105 18.44 17.12 22.15
N GLN A 106 17.74 16.83 21.04
CA GLN A 106 17.23 17.85 20.12
C GLN A 106 16.34 18.88 20.82
N ILE A 107 15.34 18.43 21.60
CA ILE A 107 14.44 19.39 22.24
C ILE A 107 15.12 20.14 23.38
N ASP A 108 16.10 19.54 24.05
CA ASP A 108 16.90 20.23 25.06
C ASP A 108 17.86 21.28 24.47
N MET A 109 18.22 21.21 23.18
CA MET A 109 18.86 22.33 22.47
C MET A 109 17.96 23.58 22.42
N ALA A 110 16.63 23.42 22.50
CA ALA A 110 15.67 24.52 22.55
C ALA A 110 15.50 25.14 23.93
N ASN A 111 16.13 24.57 24.96
CA ASN A 111 16.20 25.17 26.27
C ASN A 111 17.18 26.36 26.29
N ILE A 112 16.96 27.34 27.17
CA ILE A 112 17.89 28.46 27.43
C ILE A 112 19.34 27.98 27.58
N ARG A 113 19.54 26.90 28.35
CA ARG A 113 20.87 26.34 28.65
C ARG A 113 21.48 25.51 27.52
N GLY A 114 20.70 24.99 26.57
CA GLY A 114 21.21 24.05 25.56
C GLY A 114 21.83 22.76 26.12
N VAL A 115 22.66 22.11 25.29
CA VAL A 115 23.37 20.85 25.58
C VAL A 115 24.81 20.88 25.06
N ASP A 116 25.71 20.15 25.72
CA ASP A 116 27.11 20.03 25.28
C ASP A 116 27.27 18.87 24.27
N LEU A 117 26.65 19.04 23.09
CA LEU A 117 26.54 18.01 22.05
C LEU A 117 27.89 17.42 21.63
N PHE A 118 28.94 18.26 21.61
CA PHE A 118 30.30 17.91 21.19
C PHE A 118 31.26 17.65 22.35
N TRP A 119 30.74 17.36 23.55
CA TRP A 119 31.58 16.95 24.68
C TRP A 119 32.59 15.86 24.24
N PRO A 120 33.89 15.96 24.59
CA PRO A 120 34.48 16.80 25.64
C PRO A 120 34.80 18.25 25.24
N SER A 121 34.52 18.66 24.00
CA SER A 121 34.62 20.08 23.63
C SER A 121 33.57 20.89 24.41
N PRO A 122 33.91 22.07 24.98
CA PRO A 122 32.98 22.90 25.75
C PRO A 122 31.95 23.64 24.88
N LEU A 123 31.73 23.19 23.64
CA LEU A 123 30.81 23.83 22.70
C LEU A 123 29.37 23.43 23.01
N ARG A 124 28.59 24.41 23.45
CA ARG A 124 27.18 24.26 23.78
C ARG A 124 26.29 24.58 22.59
N VAL A 125 25.49 23.59 22.19
CA VAL A 125 24.58 23.70 21.05
C VAL A 125 23.21 24.13 21.54
N VAL A 126 22.67 25.14 20.88
CA VAL A 126 21.39 25.79 21.19
C VAL A 126 20.65 26.12 19.90
N MET A 127 19.35 25.84 19.86
CA MET A 127 18.47 26.15 18.73
C MET A 127 17.07 26.47 19.24
N PRO A 128 16.50 27.68 19.06
CA PRO A 128 16.98 28.74 18.17
C PRO A 128 18.12 29.61 18.73
N GLY A 129 18.90 30.22 17.83
CA GLY A 129 20.06 31.05 18.19
C GLY A 129 19.73 32.27 19.07
N LYS A 130 18.55 32.89 18.92
CA LYS A 130 18.13 34.03 19.76
C LYS A 130 17.50 33.53 21.07
N VAL A 131 18.05 33.98 22.21
CA VAL A 131 17.64 33.55 23.56
C VAL A 131 16.13 33.73 23.82
N LYS A 132 15.52 34.81 23.29
CA LYS A 132 14.09 35.10 23.47
C LYS A 132 13.13 34.04 22.92
N TYR A 133 13.60 33.18 22.01
CA TYR A 133 12.80 32.08 21.45
C TYR A 133 13.14 30.73 22.09
N ARG A 134 14.04 30.71 23.08
CA ARG A 134 14.37 29.50 23.83
C ARG A 134 13.41 29.35 25.00
N LEU A 135 13.21 28.10 25.39
CA LEU A 135 12.23 27.71 26.39
C LEU A 135 12.90 27.60 27.75
N GLU A 136 12.24 28.18 28.76
CA GLU A 136 12.57 27.97 30.16
C GLU A 136 11.75 26.80 30.71
N VAL A 137 12.38 25.97 31.56
CA VAL A 137 11.73 24.79 32.14
C VAL A 137 10.57 25.20 33.03
N GLY A 138 9.38 24.63 32.80
CA GLY A 138 8.15 24.93 33.53
C GLY A 138 7.49 26.24 33.13
N SER A 139 7.97 26.92 32.09
CA SER A 139 7.39 28.19 31.64
C SER A 139 6.06 28.01 30.91
N LYS A 140 5.27 29.09 30.81
CA LYS A 140 4.04 29.12 30.00
C LYS A 140 4.31 28.78 28.54
N ALA A 141 5.46 29.21 28.00
CA ALA A 141 5.85 28.92 26.62
C ALA A 141 6.08 27.41 26.40
N GLU A 142 6.74 26.73 27.35
CA GLU A 142 6.91 25.27 27.27
C GLU A 142 5.56 24.55 27.30
N MET A 143 4.63 25.00 28.15
CA MET A 143 3.29 24.41 28.22
C MET A 143 2.51 24.56 26.91
N ILE A 144 2.60 25.73 26.26
CA ILE A 144 2.00 25.96 24.93
C ILE A 144 2.60 25.00 23.89
N VAL A 145 3.93 24.85 23.88
CA VAL A 145 4.63 23.94 22.96
C VAL A 145 4.22 22.49 23.20
N LEU A 146 4.16 22.04 24.46
CA LEU A 146 3.68 20.71 24.83
C LEU A 146 2.24 20.47 24.31
N CYS A 147 1.31 21.38 24.59
CA CYS A 147 -0.08 21.26 24.12
C CYS A 147 -0.16 21.21 22.59
N ALA A 148 0.59 22.08 21.90
CA ALA A 148 0.65 22.09 20.44
C ALA A 148 1.20 20.76 19.89
N MET A 149 2.23 20.20 20.51
CA MET A 149 2.80 18.91 20.14
C MET A 149 1.82 17.75 20.36
N LEU A 150 1.05 17.75 21.45
CA LEU A 150 0.03 16.72 21.68
C LEU A 150 -1.06 16.77 20.60
N VAL A 151 -1.56 17.97 20.26
CA VAL A 151 -2.52 18.14 19.15
C VAL A 151 -1.91 17.68 17.82
N PHE A 152 -0.64 18.02 17.57
CA PHE A 152 0.06 17.59 16.37
C PHE A 152 0.22 16.06 16.31
N CYS A 153 0.50 15.39 17.43
CA CYS A 153 0.57 13.94 17.51
C CYS A 153 -0.77 13.26 17.17
N VAL A 154 -1.90 13.84 17.61
CA VAL A 154 -3.24 13.36 17.24
C VAL A 154 -3.46 13.41 15.73
N GLY A 155 -3.02 14.49 15.06
CA GLY A 155 -3.08 14.60 13.61
C GLY A 155 -2.11 13.67 12.87
N LEU A 156 -0.92 13.44 13.42
CA LEU A 156 0.07 12.53 12.84
C LEU A 156 -0.31 11.06 12.94
N TYR A 157 -1.08 10.64 13.95
CA TYR A 157 -1.44 9.24 14.14
C TYR A 157 -2.13 8.60 12.90
N PRO A 158 -3.22 9.14 12.32
CA PRO A 158 -3.81 8.57 11.11
C PRO A 158 -2.84 8.64 9.92
N MET A 159 -2.10 9.75 9.78
CA MET A 159 -1.13 9.92 8.69
C MET A 159 0.02 8.91 8.75
N SER A 160 0.45 8.54 9.96
CA SER A 160 1.52 7.56 10.18
C SER A 160 1.11 6.13 9.79
N ASN A 161 -0.19 5.82 9.81
CA ASN A 161 -0.70 4.51 9.38
C ASN A 161 -1.00 4.47 7.87
N LEU A 162 -1.43 5.60 7.28
CA LEU A 162 -1.75 5.71 5.85
C LEU A 162 -0.53 5.99 4.98
N GLY A 163 0.56 6.51 5.58
CA GLY A 163 1.70 7.06 4.87
C GLY A 163 1.38 8.42 4.26
N LEU A 164 2.40 9.27 4.11
CA LEU A 164 2.22 10.60 3.52
C LEU A 164 1.79 10.53 2.05
N ARG A 165 2.23 9.52 1.29
CA ARG A 165 1.77 9.33 -0.09
C ARG A 165 0.32 8.87 -0.16
N GLY A 166 -0.09 7.90 0.67
CA GLY A 166 -1.48 7.42 0.71
C GLY A 166 -2.46 8.50 1.17
N GLY A 167 -2.11 9.26 2.21
CA GLY A 167 -2.90 10.42 2.66
C GLY A 167 -2.97 11.54 1.62
N LEU A 168 -1.85 11.83 0.93
CA LEU A 168 -1.85 12.80 -0.15
C LEU A 168 -2.66 12.32 -1.37
N HIS A 169 -2.66 11.02 -1.67
CA HIS A 169 -3.47 10.45 -2.76
C HIS A 169 -4.96 10.67 -2.56
N GLN A 170 -5.47 10.48 -1.33
CA GLN A 170 -6.88 10.76 -1.00
C GLN A 170 -7.26 12.23 -1.18
N ILE A 171 -6.30 13.15 -1.02
CA ILE A 171 -6.52 14.60 -1.18
C ILE A 171 -6.38 15.01 -2.66
N LEU A 172 -5.36 14.51 -3.36
CA LEU A 172 -5.05 14.89 -4.74
C LEU A 172 -5.93 14.20 -5.77
N LYS A 173 -6.50 13.03 -5.44
CA LYS A 173 -7.36 12.22 -6.33
C LYS A 173 -6.76 11.99 -7.71
N ASP A 174 -5.45 11.75 -7.76
CA ASP A 174 -4.72 11.59 -9.01
C ASP A 174 -4.75 10.15 -9.53
N PHE A 175 -5.14 9.99 -10.80
CA PHE A 175 -5.26 8.68 -11.46
C PHE A 175 -3.94 7.91 -11.63
N ASP A 176 -2.82 8.59 -11.90
CA ASP A 176 -1.55 7.89 -12.11
C ASP A 176 -1.07 7.23 -10.82
N ILE A 177 -1.36 7.86 -9.68
CA ILE A 177 -1.11 7.27 -8.36
C ILE A 177 -1.99 6.04 -8.16
N ALA A 178 -3.31 6.15 -8.38
CA ALA A 178 -4.25 5.03 -8.25
C ALA A 178 -3.85 3.84 -9.15
N TYR A 179 -3.43 4.11 -10.39
CA TYR A 179 -2.90 3.10 -11.31
C TYR A 179 -1.63 2.44 -10.75
N SER A 180 -0.66 3.23 -10.29
CA SER A 180 0.61 2.73 -9.77
C SER A 180 0.46 1.91 -8.49
N GLU A 181 -0.50 2.26 -7.64
CA GLU A 181 -0.86 1.50 -6.45
C GLU A 181 -1.50 0.18 -6.83
N PHE A 182 -2.54 0.19 -7.69
CA PHE A 182 -3.23 -1.02 -8.13
C PHE A 182 -2.27 -2.05 -8.75
N VAL A 183 -1.34 -1.61 -9.61
CA VAL A 183 -0.37 -2.51 -10.27
C VAL A 183 0.51 -3.25 -9.24
N LYS A 184 0.81 -2.67 -8.07
CA LYS A 184 1.62 -3.34 -7.02
C LYS A 184 0.85 -4.45 -6.30
N VAL A 185 -0.48 -4.33 -6.22
CA VAL A 185 -1.34 -5.22 -5.41
C VAL A 185 -2.33 -6.03 -6.26
N GLN A 186 -2.23 -5.94 -7.58
CA GLN A 186 -3.11 -6.64 -8.52
C GLN A 186 -3.08 -8.15 -8.25
N GLY A 187 -4.27 -8.73 -8.05
CA GLY A 187 -4.45 -10.17 -7.78
C GLY A 187 -4.34 -10.58 -6.31
N LEU A 188 -4.09 -9.64 -5.38
CA LEU A 188 -4.04 -9.92 -3.94
C LEU A 188 -5.32 -9.53 -3.21
N THR A 189 -5.92 -8.42 -3.60
CA THR A 189 -7.12 -7.85 -2.97
C THR A 189 -8.09 -7.34 -4.04
N TRP A 190 -9.37 -7.32 -3.68
CA TRP A 190 -10.40 -6.61 -4.43
C TRP A 190 -10.13 -5.12 -4.32
N HIS A 191 -10.34 -4.39 -5.42
CA HIS A 191 -10.19 -2.94 -5.42
C HIS A 191 -11.40 -2.29 -6.09
N THR A 192 -11.82 -1.18 -5.53
CA THR A 192 -12.86 -0.31 -6.09
C THR A 192 -12.21 1.02 -6.42
N LEU A 193 -12.48 1.55 -7.60
CA LEU A 193 -12.04 2.88 -8.01
C LEU A 193 -13.20 3.86 -7.81
N GLU A 194 -13.07 4.78 -6.88
CA GLU A 194 -13.91 5.97 -6.85
C GLU A 194 -13.42 6.90 -7.94
N LEU A 195 -14.25 7.07 -8.97
CA LEU A 195 -13.89 7.70 -10.22
C LEU A 195 -14.88 8.81 -10.57
N LYS A 196 -14.34 9.98 -10.90
CA LYS A 196 -15.02 10.97 -11.75
C LYS A 196 -14.31 11.01 -13.08
N ALA A 197 -15.02 10.77 -14.16
CA ALA A 197 -14.47 10.69 -15.50
C ALA A 197 -15.37 11.35 -16.53
N ILE A 198 -14.82 11.58 -17.71
CA ILE A 198 -15.56 12.00 -18.90
C ILE A 198 -15.49 10.85 -19.90
N ASP A 199 -16.62 10.44 -20.44
CA ASP A 199 -16.66 9.47 -21.54
C ASP A 199 -16.11 10.12 -22.82
N ASN A 200 -15.07 9.54 -23.43
CA ASN A 200 -14.47 10.08 -24.65
C ASN A 200 -15.40 9.98 -25.87
N LEU A 201 -16.40 9.10 -25.86
CA LEU A 201 -17.36 8.92 -26.95
C LEU A 201 -18.55 9.87 -26.80
N THR A 202 -19.18 9.93 -25.62
CA THR A 202 -20.42 10.71 -25.39
C THR A 202 -20.16 12.09 -24.78
N LEU A 203 -18.96 12.34 -24.25
CA LEU A 203 -18.59 13.52 -23.47
C LEU A 203 -19.40 13.71 -22.19
N GLU A 204 -20.11 12.68 -21.74
CA GLU A 204 -20.86 12.72 -20.49
C GLU A 204 -19.93 12.59 -19.28
N HIS A 205 -20.25 13.32 -18.22
CA HIS A 205 -19.58 13.18 -16.93
C HIS A 205 -20.16 11.99 -16.17
N ILE A 206 -19.27 11.09 -15.77
CA ILE A 206 -19.60 9.87 -15.04
C ILE A 206 -18.96 9.94 -13.66
N GLU A 207 -19.75 9.63 -12.64
CA GLU A 207 -19.26 9.41 -11.27
C GLU A 207 -19.64 8.00 -10.83
N CYS A 208 -18.66 7.19 -10.43
CA CYS A 208 -18.93 5.83 -9.95
C CYS A 208 -17.92 5.36 -8.90
N ALA A 209 -18.35 4.41 -8.08
CA ALA A 209 -17.46 3.55 -7.30
C ALA A 209 -17.45 2.18 -7.99
N CYS A 210 -16.53 2.01 -8.95
CA CYS A 210 -16.53 0.88 -9.86
C CYS A 210 -15.45 -0.16 -9.48
N PRO A 211 -15.75 -1.46 -9.40
CA PRO A 211 -14.74 -2.50 -9.19
C PRO A 211 -13.68 -2.49 -10.28
N VAL A 212 -12.41 -2.61 -9.91
CA VAL A 212 -11.28 -2.71 -10.85
C VAL A 212 -11.06 -4.17 -11.24
N LEU A 213 -11.08 -4.43 -12.55
CA LEU A 213 -10.89 -5.76 -13.12
C LEU A 213 -9.40 -6.04 -13.42
N GLY A 214 -8.66 -5.03 -13.88
CA GLY A 214 -7.26 -5.21 -14.27
C GLY A 214 -6.62 -3.94 -14.80
N ALA A 215 -5.37 -4.06 -15.22
CA ALA A 215 -4.62 -2.99 -15.87
C ALA A 215 -4.51 -3.24 -17.39
N TRP A 216 -4.58 -2.19 -18.20
CA TRP A 216 -4.46 -2.28 -19.65
C TRP A 216 -3.98 -0.94 -20.25
N GLN A 217 -2.97 -0.97 -21.12
CA GLN A 217 -2.44 0.21 -21.85
C GLN A 217 -2.13 1.44 -20.98
N LYS A 218 -1.52 1.23 -19.80
CA LYS A 218 -1.27 2.27 -18.77
C LYS A 218 -2.55 2.92 -18.19
N GLY A 219 -3.67 2.21 -18.30
CA GLY A 219 -4.94 2.52 -17.67
C GLY A 219 -5.45 1.34 -16.85
N LEU A 220 -6.64 1.53 -16.27
CA LEU A 220 -7.36 0.52 -15.51
C LEU A 220 -8.61 0.08 -16.27
N ILE A 221 -9.03 -1.16 -16.09
CA ILE A 221 -10.32 -1.65 -16.56
C ILE A 221 -11.24 -1.69 -15.36
N VAL A 222 -12.39 -1.04 -15.45
CA VAL A 222 -13.41 -0.99 -14.41
C VAL A 222 -14.71 -1.60 -14.90
N ASP A 223 -15.47 -2.18 -13.98
CA ASP A 223 -16.82 -2.65 -14.24
C ASP A 223 -17.82 -1.50 -13.97
N TYR A 224 -18.34 -0.91 -15.04
CA TYR A 224 -19.36 0.14 -14.98
C TYR A 224 -20.71 -0.43 -15.45
N GLN A 225 -21.65 -0.57 -14.52
CA GLN A 225 -23.00 -1.10 -14.79
C GLN A 225 -23.02 -2.48 -15.47
N GLY A 226 -22.04 -3.33 -15.16
CA GLY A 226 -21.92 -4.68 -15.71
C GLY A 226 -21.03 -4.77 -16.96
N GLN A 227 -20.67 -3.63 -17.57
CA GLN A 227 -19.82 -3.54 -18.75
C GLN A 227 -18.39 -3.15 -18.37
N ALA A 228 -17.41 -3.84 -18.94
CA ALA A 228 -16.01 -3.53 -18.72
C ALA A 228 -15.58 -2.34 -19.57
N ARG A 229 -15.20 -1.23 -18.92
CA ARG A 229 -14.73 -0.01 -19.57
C ARG A 229 -13.32 0.32 -19.12
N SER A 230 -12.52 0.82 -20.04
CA SER A 230 -11.14 1.24 -19.79
C SER A 230 -11.07 2.71 -19.37
N VAL A 231 -10.25 3.00 -18.38
CA VAL A 231 -10.03 4.32 -17.78
C VAL A 231 -8.56 4.68 -17.97
N GLY A 232 -8.27 5.86 -18.51
CA GLY A 232 -6.91 6.35 -18.63
C GLY A 232 -6.80 7.64 -19.44
N LYS A 233 -5.62 8.25 -19.40
CA LYS A 233 -5.38 9.59 -20.00
C LYS A 233 -5.32 9.58 -21.54
N SER A 234 -5.16 8.41 -22.17
CA SER A 234 -5.16 8.32 -23.64
C SER A 234 -6.58 8.21 -24.18
N GLN A 235 -7.01 9.19 -24.98
CA GLN A 235 -8.30 9.18 -25.67
C GLN A 235 -8.40 8.12 -26.77
N LEU A 236 -7.27 7.69 -27.34
CA LEU A 236 -7.23 6.68 -28.40
C LEU A 236 -7.39 5.25 -27.86
N HIS A 237 -7.01 5.03 -26.60
CA HIS A 237 -7.03 3.71 -26.01
C HIS A 237 -8.13 3.56 -24.97
N HIS A 238 -8.49 4.61 -24.23
CA HIS A 238 -9.42 4.48 -23.11
C HIS A 238 -10.81 5.02 -23.40
N ASN A 239 -11.83 4.35 -22.87
CA ASN A 239 -13.21 4.82 -22.94
C ASN A 239 -13.42 6.06 -22.07
N LEU A 240 -12.88 6.04 -20.86
CA LEU A 240 -13.11 7.04 -19.83
C LEU A 240 -11.82 7.82 -19.58
N TYR A 241 -11.89 9.14 -19.68
CA TYR A 241 -10.83 10.04 -19.28
C TYR A 241 -11.00 10.42 -17.79
N PRO A 242 -10.08 10.03 -16.90
CA PRO A 242 -10.21 10.28 -15.47
C PRO A 242 -9.94 11.76 -15.13
N VAL A 243 -10.83 12.34 -14.34
CA VAL A 243 -10.69 13.68 -13.74
C VAL A 243 -10.21 13.53 -12.30
N ASP A 244 -10.95 12.76 -11.50
CA ASP A 244 -10.60 12.39 -10.13
C ASP A 244 -10.61 10.87 -10.02
N ALA A 245 -9.62 10.29 -9.37
CA ALA A 245 -9.56 8.85 -9.11
C ALA A 245 -8.91 8.55 -7.76
N VAL A 246 -9.59 7.72 -6.96
CA VAL A 246 -9.07 7.19 -5.69
C VAL A 246 -9.24 5.68 -5.68
N LEU A 247 -8.14 4.97 -5.44
CA LEU A 247 -8.18 3.51 -5.30
C LEU A 247 -8.55 3.14 -3.86
N ILE A 248 -9.59 2.33 -3.70
CA ILE A 248 -10.02 1.81 -2.41
C ILE A 248 -9.71 0.31 -2.36
N GLN A 249 -8.88 -0.06 -1.39
CA GLN A 249 -8.59 -1.46 -1.11
C GLN A 249 -9.78 -2.12 -0.38
N GLY A 250 -10.20 -3.28 -0.88
CA GLY A 250 -11.24 -4.12 -0.31
C GLY A 250 -10.70 -5.42 0.29
N GLU A 251 -11.55 -6.45 0.26
CA GLU A 251 -11.28 -7.77 0.85
C GLU A 251 -10.14 -8.52 0.12
N PRO A 252 -9.49 -9.50 0.76
CA PRO A 252 -8.56 -10.40 0.10
C PRO A 252 -9.19 -11.11 -1.11
N LEU A 253 -8.47 -11.14 -2.22
CA LEU A 253 -8.88 -11.80 -3.45
C LEU A 253 -8.06 -13.07 -3.62
N ARG A 254 -8.73 -14.21 -3.81
CA ARG A 254 -8.08 -15.44 -4.23
C ARG A 254 -8.40 -15.71 -5.70
N VAL A 255 -7.38 -15.68 -6.55
CA VAL A 255 -7.51 -15.98 -7.98
C VAL A 255 -7.12 -17.43 -8.25
N ILE A 256 -8.04 -18.20 -8.85
CA ILE A 256 -7.75 -19.54 -9.38
C ILE A 256 -7.79 -19.45 -10.91
N SER A 257 -6.70 -19.86 -11.57
CA SER A 257 -6.60 -19.83 -13.03
C SER A 257 -6.58 -21.26 -13.58
N GLN A 258 -7.42 -21.54 -14.57
CA GLN A 258 -7.41 -22.80 -15.31
C GLN A 258 -7.25 -22.56 -16.79
N ARG A 259 -6.34 -23.33 -17.41
CA ARG A 259 -6.14 -23.30 -18.87
C ARG A 259 -7.07 -24.28 -19.55
N VAL A 260 -7.68 -23.86 -20.65
CA VAL A 260 -8.59 -24.66 -21.47
C VAL A 260 -8.13 -24.58 -22.91
N ASP A 261 -7.82 -25.74 -23.50
CA ASP A 261 -7.59 -25.87 -24.94
C ASP A 261 -8.94 -25.77 -25.66
N MET A 262 -8.99 -24.87 -26.64
CA MET A 262 -10.19 -24.57 -27.43
C MET A 262 -10.12 -25.17 -28.84
N LYS A 263 -9.09 -25.96 -29.18
CA LYS A 263 -8.98 -26.61 -30.50
C LYS A 263 -10.22 -27.45 -30.83
N GLY A 264 -10.94 -27.04 -31.88
CA GLY A 264 -12.17 -27.70 -32.35
C GLY A 264 -13.38 -27.49 -31.45
N ARG A 265 -13.29 -26.61 -30.44
CA ARG A 265 -14.37 -26.32 -29.48
C ARG A 265 -14.99 -24.95 -29.74
N SER A 266 -16.27 -24.82 -29.43
CA SER A 266 -16.99 -23.55 -29.54
C SER A 266 -16.98 -22.76 -28.23
N LEU A 267 -17.18 -21.45 -28.31
CA LEU A 267 -17.36 -20.61 -27.12
C LEU A 267 -18.61 -21.00 -26.32
N ARG A 268 -19.67 -21.47 -27.00
CA ARG A 268 -20.86 -22.07 -26.36
C ARG A 268 -20.49 -23.25 -25.47
N TRP A 269 -19.71 -24.19 -26.00
CA TRP A 269 -19.25 -25.35 -25.23
C TRP A 269 -18.51 -24.92 -23.96
N LEU A 270 -17.68 -23.87 -24.05
CA LEU A 270 -16.95 -23.36 -22.90
C LEU A 270 -17.92 -22.80 -21.84
N VAL A 271 -18.83 -21.91 -22.22
CA VAL A 271 -19.78 -21.27 -21.29
C VAL A 271 -20.71 -22.30 -20.64
N GLU A 272 -21.19 -23.30 -21.39
CA GLU A 272 -22.07 -24.35 -20.88
C GLU A 272 -21.38 -25.31 -19.91
N ASN A 273 -20.08 -25.58 -20.09
CA ASN A 273 -19.30 -26.44 -19.18
C ASN A 273 -18.66 -25.68 -18.02
N LEU A 274 -18.68 -24.36 -18.06
CA LEU A 274 -18.09 -23.52 -17.02
C LEU A 274 -19.00 -23.30 -15.82
N GLN A 275 -20.24 -23.84 -15.80
CA GLN A 275 -21.30 -23.61 -14.78
C GLN A 275 -20.74 -23.26 -13.39
N ALA A 276 -20.44 -21.97 -13.19
CA ALA A 276 -19.74 -21.49 -12.02
C ALA A 276 -20.70 -20.65 -11.21
N ASN A 277 -20.80 -20.97 -9.92
CA ASN A 277 -21.53 -20.16 -8.95
C ASN A 277 -20.75 -18.88 -8.54
N HIS A 278 -19.65 -18.56 -9.24
CA HIS A 278 -18.74 -17.46 -8.90
C HIS A 278 -18.39 -16.62 -10.13
N ALA A 279 -17.96 -15.39 -9.91
CA ALA A 279 -17.48 -14.51 -10.98
C ALA A 279 -16.22 -15.09 -11.63
N TYR A 280 -16.22 -15.17 -12.97
CA TYR A 280 -15.08 -15.60 -13.74
C TYR A 280 -14.79 -14.65 -14.90
N TYR A 281 -13.53 -14.62 -15.30
CA TYR A 281 -13.03 -13.82 -16.42
C TYR A 281 -12.26 -14.70 -17.39
N LEU A 282 -12.49 -14.49 -18.68
CA LEU A 282 -11.85 -15.21 -19.77
C LEU A 282 -10.74 -14.34 -20.37
N LEU A 283 -9.54 -14.90 -20.44
CA LEU A 283 -8.37 -14.25 -21.01
C LEU A 283 -7.67 -15.20 -21.98
N GLY A 284 -7.27 -14.72 -23.15
CA GLY A 284 -6.49 -15.52 -24.08
C GLY A 284 -6.74 -15.16 -25.54
N GLU A 285 -6.22 -15.99 -26.43
CA GLU A 285 -6.29 -15.76 -27.87
C GLU A 285 -6.73 -17.04 -28.59
N LEU A 286 -7.72 -16.88 -29.47
CA LEU A 286 -8.27 -17.92 -30.32
C LEU A 286 -7.99 -17.58 -31.77
N HIS A 287 -7.68 -18.60 -32.57
CA HIS A 287 -7.69 -18.49 -34.01
C HIS A 287 -8.97 -19.11 -34.53
N ILE A 288 -9.71 -18.36 -35.33
CA ILE A 288 -10.94 -18.83 -35.96
C ILE A 288 -10.79 -18.81 -37.49
N ASP A 289 -11.81 -19.33 -38.16
CA ASP A 289 -11.92 -19.25 -39.62
C ASP A 289 -12.23 -17.82 -40.06
N ALA A 290 -11.46 -17.29 -41.02
CA ALA A 290 -11.54 -15.90 -41.46
C ALA A 290 -12.88 -15.57 -42.13
N ASP A 291 -13.57 -16.58 -42.68
CA ASP A 291 -14.89 -16.41 -43.31
C ASP A 291 -16.03 -16.27 -42.29
N LYS A 292 -15.74 -16.44 -41.00
CA LYS A 292 -16.71 -16.35 -39.89
C LYS A 292 -16.51 -15.10 -39.02
N VAL A 293 -15.82 -14.09 -39.52
CA VAL A 293 -15.66 -12.81 -38.81
C VAL A 293 -17.03 -12.17 -38.64
N VAL A 294 -17.41 -11.92 -37.38
CA VAL A 294 -18.62 -11.19 -37.05
C VAL A 294 -18.30 -9.70 -37.19
N ASP A 295 -18.97 -9.01 -38.10
CA ASP A 295 -18.85 -7.56 -38.23
C ASP A 295 -19.64 -6.88 -37.11
N VAL A 296 -18.95 -6.65 -35.99
CA VAL A 296 -19.47 -5.86 -34.89
C VAL A 296 -18.83 -4.50 -34.97
N THR A 297 -19.64 -3.46 -35.16
CA THR A 297 -19.19 -2.07 -35.12
C THR A 297 -18.68 -1.75 -33.71
N GLN A 298 -17.36 -1.83 -33.51
CA GLN A 298 -16.71 -1.50 -32.25
C GLN A 298 -16.45 0.00 -32.19
N LEU A 299 -17.41 0.75 -31.64
CA LEU A 299 -17.28 2.20 -31.42
C LEU A 299 -16.45 2.52 -30.17
N GLU A 300 -16.44 1.63 -29.19
CA GLU A 300 -15.69 1.85 -27.94
C GLU A 300 -14.20 1.51 -28.07
N ALA A 301 -13.34 2.26 -27.37
CA ALA A 301 -11.88 2.10 -27.43
C ALA A 301 -11.36 0.79 -26.82
N TYR A 302 -12.04 0.28 -25.78
CA TYR A 302 -11.81 -1.04 -25.21
C TYR A 302 -13.06 -1.91 -25.33
N HIS A 303 -12.84 -3.15 -25.74
CA HIS A 303 -13.84 -4.22 -25.76
C HIS A 303 -13.23 -5.50 -25.17
N PRO A 304 -13.96 -6.24 -24.30
CA PRO A 304 -13.47 -7.50 -23.76
C PRO A 304 -13.18 -8.57 -24.83
N VAL A 305 -13.89 -8.49 -25.96
CA VAL A 305 -13.70 -9.35 -27.13
C VAL A 305 -13.21 -8.48 -28.28
N SER A 306 -11.98 -8.70 -28.76
CA SER A 306 -11.37 -7.91 -29.82
C SER A 306 -10.84 -8.77 -30.95
N TRP A 307 -10.80 -8.21 -32.15
CA TRP A 307 -10.51 -8.93 -33.40
C TRP A 307 -9.27 -8.38 -34.09
N SER A 308 -8.44 -9.28 -34.62
CA SER A 308 -7.30 -8.94 -35.48
C SER A 308 -7.18 -9.99 -36.58
N GLY A 309 -7.91 -9.78 -37.68
CA GLY A 309 -8.06 -10.76 -38.74
C GLY A 309 -8.69 -12.06 -38.23
N ALA A 310 -8.01 -13.18 -38.41
CA ALA A 310 -8.45 -14.51 -37.94
C ALA A 310 -8.23 -14.75 -36.43
N LYS A 311 -7.74 -13.75 -35.68
CA LYS A 311 -7.48 -13.87 -34.24
C LYS A 311 -8.57 -13.15 -33.45
N VAL A 312 -9.12 -13.86 -32.47
CA VAL A 312 -10.03 -13.32 -31.44
C VAL A 312 -9.27 -13.28 -30.13
N LYS A 313 -9.17 -12.10 -29.52
CA LYS A 313 -8.55 -11.92 -28.22
C LYS A 313 -9.62 -11.63 -27.17
N LEU A 314 -9.62 -12.45 -26.13
CA LEU A 314 -10.44 -12.26 -24.93
C LEU A 314 -9.57 -11.61 -23.86
N HIS A 315 -10.07 -10.52 -23.28
CA HIS A 315 -9.41 -9.80 -22.21
C HIS A 315 -10.45 -9.41 -21.16
N TYR A 316 -10.40 -10.05 -20.00
CA TYR A 316 -11.40 -9.89 -18.93
C TYR A 316 -12.86 -10.07 -19.41
N ALA A 317 -13.09 -10.96 -20.39
CA ALA A 317 -14.42 -11.20 -20.93
C ALA A 317 -15.28 -12.06 -19.99
N LYS A 318 -16.55 -11.69 -19.82
CA LYS A 318 -17.57 -12.43 -19.08
C LYS A 318 -18.45 -13.23 -20.04
N ALA A 319 -19.31 -14.10 -19.49
CA ALA A 319 -20.26 -14.88 -20.29
C ALA A 319 -21.19 -13.99 -21.15
N GLY A 320 -21.66 -12.87 -20.57
CA GLY A 320 -22.54 -11.92 -21.26
C GLY A 320 -21.88 -11.28 -22.49
N ASP A 321 -20.57 -11.01 -22.41
CA ASP A 321 -19.81 -10.40 -23.52
C ASP A 321 -19.65 -11.36 -24.72
N LEU A 322 -19.89 -12.65 -24.51
CA LEU A 322 -19.77 -13.70 -25.54
C LEU A 322 -21.06 -14.00 -26.28
N ALA A 323 -22.20 -13.38 -25.93
CA ALA A 323 -23.52 -13.72 -26.44
C ALA A 323 -23.58 -13.80 -27.98
N ASP A 324 -23.03 -12.79 -28.67
CA ASP A 324 -23.03 -12.72 -30.14
C ASP A 324 -22.01 -13.68 -30.79
N TYR A 325 -21.12 -14.26 -29.99
CA TYR A 325 -19.97 -15.04 -30.44
C TYR A 325 -20.03 -16.52 -30.07
N LEU A 326 -21.09 -16.97 -29.37
CA LEU A 326 -21.19 -18.32 -28.80
C LEU A 326 -20.99 -19.44 -29.84
N ASN A 327 -21.41 -19.22 -31.10
CA ASN A 327 -21.33 -20.22 -32.16
C ASN A 327 -19.97 -20.26 -32.88
N LEU A 328 -19.03 -19.38 -32.52
CA LEU A 328 -17.68 -19.41 -33.07
C LEU A 328 -16.93 -20.64 -32.57
N THR A 329 -16.26 -21.31 -33.50
CA THR A 329 -15.44 -22.50 -33.22
C THR A 329 -13.97 -22.15 -33.44
N ALA A 330 -13.14 -22.39 -32.43
CA ALA A 330 -11.71 -22.13 -32.53
C ALA A 330 -11.01 -23.27 -33.28
N ILE A 331 -10.19 -22.90 -34.27
CA ILE A 331 -9.30 -23.84 -34.97
C ILE A 331 -8.16 -24.24 -34.03
N ARG A 332 -7.66 -23.29 -33.24
CA ARG A 332 -6.61 -23.46 -32.22
C ARG A 332 -6.62 -22.27 -31.27
N GLY A 333 -6.16 -22.46 -30.05
CA GLY A 333 -6.01 -21.39 -29.07
C GLY A 333 -6.19 -21.91 -27.65
N GLU A 334 -5.63 -21.18 -26.71
CA GLU A 334 -5.77 -21.46 -25.29
C GLU A 334 -6.47 -20.28 -24.63
N LEU A 335 -7.41 -20.60 -23.73
CA LEU A 335 -8.02 -19.65 -22.85
C LEU A 335 -7.65 -19.95 -21.41
N VAL A 336 -7.42 -18.89 -20.65
CA VAL A 336 -7.31 -18.91 -19.20
C VAL A 336 -8.64 -18.44 -18.63
N VAL A 337 -9.26 -19.30 -17.84
CA VAL A 337 -10.44 -18.97 -17.04
C VAL A 337 -9.95 -18.62 -15.64
N GLN A 338 -10.16 -17.36 -15.24
CA GLN A 338 -9.81 -16.87 -13.92
C GLN A 338 -11.05 -16.77 -13.05
N PHE A 339 -11.11 -17.55 -11.98
CA PHE A 339 -12.13 -17.48 -10.94
C PHE A 339 -11.67 -16.56 -9.83
N TRP A 340 -12.51 -15.59 -9.49
CA TRP A 340 -12.25 -14.62 -8.44
C TRP A 340 -13.12 -14.96 -7.24
N LEU A 341 -12.46 -15.35 -6.14
CA LEU A 341 -13.12 -15.87 -4.94
C LEU A 341 -12.93 -14.92 -3.76
N ARG A 342 -13.96 -14.79 -2.94
CA ARG A 342 -13.93 -14.12 -1.64
C ARG A 342 -13.54 -15.08 -0.52
N PRO A 343 -13.08 -14.57 0.64
CA PRO A 343 -12.82 -15.41 1.80
C PRO A 343 -14.08 -16.16 2.24
N GLY A 344 -14.06 -17.50 2.17
CA GLY A 344 -15.20 -18.36 2.54
C GLY A 344 -15.96 -18.96 1.37
N ASP A 345 -15.66 -18.56 0.13
CA ASP A 345 -16.25 -19.18 -1.07
C ASP A 345 -15.85 -20.65 -1.20
N ALA A 346 -16.79 -21.48 -1.66
CA ALA A 346 -16.54 -22.90 -1.89
C ALA A 346 -15.49 -23.10 -3.00
N MET A 347 -14.66 -24.14 -2.87
CA MET A 347 -13.69 -24.47 -3.91
C MET A 347 -14.40 -24.76 -5.24
N VAL A 348 -13.88 -24.18 -6.31
CA VAL A 348 -14.44 -24.37 -7.66
C VAL A 348 -14.03 -25.77 -8.16
N ASP A 349 -15.00 -26.70 -8.24
CA ASP A 349 -14.80 -28.02 -8.86
C ASP A 349 -15.10 -27.93 -10.36
N LEU A 350 -14.07 -27.87 -11.19
CA LEU A 350 -14.20 -27.78 -12.65
C LEU A 350 -13.94 -29.15 -13.27
N LYS A 351 -15.01 -29.91 -13.50
CA LYS A 351 -14.95 -31.13 -14.30
C LYS A 351 -15.10 -30.79 -15.79
N PHE A 352 -13.98 -30.46 -16.44
CA PHE A 352 -13.94 -30.49 -17.91
C PHE A 352 -13.94 -31.95 -18.38
N SER A 353 -15.11 -32.54 -18.62
CA SER A 353 -15.17 -33.90 -19.21
C SER A 353 -14.69 -33.84 -20.66
N GLY A 354 -13.40 -34.11 -20.91
CA GLY A 354 -12.91 -34.12 -22.28
C GLY A 354 -11.40 -34.08 -22.49
N SER A 355 -10.60 -34.62 -21.57
CA SER A 355 -9.27 -35.14 -21.90
C SER A 355 -9.37 -36.67 -21.89
N ASP A 356 -8.97 -37.31 -22.99
CA ASP A 356 -9.08 -38.75 -23.30
C ASP A 356 -10.38 -39.24 -23.95
N ALA A 357 -10.72 -38.66 -25.12
CA ALA A 357 -11.31 -39.47 -26.19
C ALA A 357 -10.19 -40.23 -26.93
N GLY A 358 -9.47 -41.07 -26.19
CA GLY A 358 -8.66 -42.11 -26.80
C GLY A 358 -9.58 -43.09 -27.52
N ASN A 359 -9.47 -43.15 -28.84
CA ASN A 359 -9.71 -44.33 -29.65
C ASN A 359 -10.91 -45.21 -29.24
N ARG A 360 -12.13 -44.67 -29.30
CA ARG A 360 -13.32 -45.54 -29.37
C ARG A 360 -13.54 -45.89 -30.84
N ILE A 361 -13.02 -47.05 -31.22
CA ILE A 361 -13.44 -47.75 -32.44
C ILE A 361 -14.99 -47.82 -32.41
N PRO A 362 -15.70 -47.36 -33.45
CA PRO A 362 -17.14 -47.50 -33.52
C PRO A 362 -17.52 -48.98 -33.37
N GLY A 363 -18.49 -49.29 -32.51
CA GLY A 363 -18.90 -50.68 -32.18
C GLY A 363 -19.42 -51.54 -33.35
N ILE A 364 -19.34 -51.06 -34.58
CA ILE A 364 -19.68 -51.77 -35.82
C ILE A 364 -18.51 -52.62 -36.35
N LEU A 365 -17.28 -52.43 -35.87
CA LEU A 365 -16.10 -53.19 -36.30
C LEU A 365 -15.65 -54.29 -35.32
N GLN A 366 -16.50 -54.71 -34.36
CA GLN A 366 -16.18 -55.81 -33.44
C GLN A 366 -16.67 -57.20 -33.88
N ASN A 367 -17.33 -57.32 -35.04
CA ASN A 367 -17.88 -58.59 -35.54
C ASN A 367 -17.49 -58.91 -36.99
N PHE A 368 -16.22 -58.71 -37.38
CA PHE A 368 -15.63 -59.34 -38.56
C PHE A 368 -14.16 -59.70 -38.32
#